data_AF-A0A4R9B2X8-F1
#
_entry.id   AF-A0A4R9B2X8-F1
#
_cell.length_a   1.000
_cell.length_b   1.000
_cell.length_c   1.000
_cell.angle_alpha   90.00
_cell.angle_beta   90.00
_cell.angle_gamma   90.00
#
_symmetry.space_group_name_H-M   'P 1'
#
loop_
_entity.id
_entity.type
_entity.pdbx_description
1 polymer ?
#
loop_
_entity_poly.entity_id
_entity_poly.type
_entity_poly.pdbx_seq_one_letter_code
_entity_poly.pdbx_strand_id
1 'polypeptide(L)'
;MTMTTAEARPNASATRPTLVWERACAVSDLEPSWGEAALIRRKQIALFLLSPTEIYAVDHRDPHTEANVMARGIVGSKGDRPTIASPLHKEVYDLGTGECFTNPTLVLHTYDTRVVGGYIEVAVETGLLEAA
;
A
#
# COMPACT_ATOMS: atom_id res chain seq x y z
N MET A 1 -36.37 3.92 49.20
CA MET A 1 -35.96 4.62 47.96
C MET A 1 -34.81 3.82 47.37
N THR A 2 -35.07 3.16 46.25
CA THR A 2 -34.20 2.20 45.57
C THR A 2 -33.02 2.92 44.89
N MET A 3 -31.80 2.48 45.18
CA MET A 3 -30.59 2.87 44.45
C MET A 3 -30.44 1.95 43.23
N THR A 4 -30.68 2.51 42.04
CA THR A 4 -30.42 1.85 40.75
C THR A 4 -28.90 1.71 40.55
N THR A 5 -28.43 0.48 40.41
CA THR A 5 -27.05 0.19 39.97
C THR A 5 -26.98 0.34 38.46
N ALA A 6 -26.08 1.20 37.96
CA ALA A 6 -25.78 1.32 36.55
C ALA A 6 -24.83 0.19 36.14
N GLU A 7 -25.29 -0.74 35.31
CA GLU A 7 -24.43 -1.73 34.66
C GLU A 7 -23.52 -1.03 33.64
N ALA A 8 -22.22 -1.09 33.88
CA ALA A 8 -21.21 -0.65 32.92
C ALA A 8 -21.26 -1.54 31.67
N ARG A 9 -21.60 -0.96 30.51
CA ARG A 9 -21.49 -1.62 29.21
C ARG A 9 -20.04 -2.11 29.00
N PRO A 10 -19.82 -3.32 28.45
CA PRO A 10 -18.48 -3.76 28.10
C PRO A 10 -17.89 -2.80 27.06
N ASN A 11 -16.72 -2.24 27.40
CA ASN A 11 -15.98 -1.31 26.56
C ASN A 11 -15.58 -2.03 25.26
N ALA A 12 -16.05 -1.56 24.10
CA ALA A 12 -15.60 -2.02 22.81
C ALA A 12 -14.12 -1.64 22.67
N SER A 13 -13.23 -2.56 23.02
CA SER A 13 -11.80 -2.37 22.83
C SER A 13 -11.55 -2.18 21.35
N ALA A 14 -11.16 -0.98 20.93
CA ALA A 14 -10.70 -0.71 19.58
C ALA A 14 -9.53 -1.65 19.29
N THR A 15 -9.78 -2.69 18.50
CA THR A 15 -8.73 -3.61 18.06
C THR A 15 -7.76 -2.80 17.20
N ARG A 16 -6.55 -2.61 17.71
CA ARG A 16 -5.48 -1.97 16.93
C ARG A 16 -5.25 -2.80 15.66
N PRO A 17 -5.13 -2.16 14.48
CA PRO A 17 -4.79 -2.89 13.27
C PRO A 17 -3.48 -3.64 13.52
N THR A 18 -3.50 -4.94 13.26
CA THR A 18 -2.32 -5.79 13.36
C THR A 18 -1.77 -5.93 11.95
N LEU A 19 -0.46 -5.83 11.74
CA LEU A 19 0.12 -6.05 10.42
C LEU A 19 0.30 -7.56 10.19
N VAL A 20 -0.12 -8.03 9.02
CA VAL A 20 0.09 -9.41 8.56
C VAL A 20 0.77 -9.40 7.19
N TRP A 21 1.65 -10.36 6.99
CA TRP A 21 2.31 -10.58 5.71
C TRP A 21 1.42 -11.46 4.82
N GLU A 22 1.05 -10.96 3.66
CA GLU A 22 0.23 -11.67 2.68
C GLU A 22 1.01 -11.87 1.39
N ARG A 23 0.92 -13.08 0.82
CA ARG A 23 1.53 -13.39 -0.47
C ARG A 23 0.76 -12.71 -1.59
N ALA A 24 1.47 -11.94 -2.40
CA ALA A 24 0.91 -11.25 -3.56
C ALA A 24 1.01 -12.11 -4.82
N CYS A 25 2.23 -12.48 -5.22
CA CYS A 25 2.54 -13.23 -6.44
C CYS A 25 3.98 -13.79 -6.38
N ALA A 26 4.39 -14.58 -7.36
CA ALA A 26 5.80 -14.98 -7.49
C ALA A 26 6.63 -13.82 -8.04
N VAL A 27 7.91 -13.74 -7.68
CA VAL A 27 8.84 -12.73 -8.23
C VAL A 27 8.93 -12.83 -9.76
N SER A 28 8.82 -14.06 -10.30
CA SER A 28 8.83 -14.32 -11.74
C SER A 28 7.59 -13.81 -12.50
N ASP A 29 6.52 -13.45 -11.79
CA ASP A 29 5.30 -12.93 -12.40
C ASP A 29 5.42 -11.41 -12.68
N LEU A 30 6.43 -10.73 -12.12
CA LEU A 30 6.70 -9.31 -12.34
C LEU A 30 7.79 -9.13 -13.39
N GLU A 31 7.49 -8.32 -14.40
CA GLU A 31 8.49 -7.81 -15.32
C GLU A 31 9.25 -6.63 -14.65
N PRO A 32 10.59 -6.56 -14.75
CA PRO A 32 11.35 -5.45 -14.20
C PRO A 32 10.88 -4.08 -14.70
N SER A 33 10.76 -3.13 -13.77
CA SER A 33 10.29 -1.75 -14.00
C SER A 33 8.87 -1.64 -14.56
N TRP A 34 8.09 -2.72 -14.54
CA TRP A 34 6.68 -2.73 -14.88
C TRP A 34 5.84 -2.89 -13.63
N GLY A 35 4.76 -2.12 -13.53
CA GLY A 35 3.86 -2.16 -12.39
C GLY A 35 2.72 -3.16 -12.61
N GLU A 36 2.44 -3.98 -11.59
CA GLU A 36 1.30 -4.90 -11.59
C GLU A 36 0.35 -4.61 -10.43
N ALA A 37 -0.95 -4.69 -10.69
CA ALA A 37 -1.97 -4.47 -9.67
C ALA A 37 -2.37 -5.79 -9.00
N ALA A 38 -2.25 -5.85 -7.68
CA ALA A 38 -2.68 -6.98 -6.85
C ALA A 38 -3.84 -6.57 -5.94
N LEU A 39 -4.79 -7.49 -5.76
CA LEU A 39 -5.88 -7.33 -4.79
C LEU A 39 -5.56 -8.15 -3.54
N ILE A 40 -5.13 -7.49 -2.46
CA ILE A 40 -4.73 -8.14 -1.20
C ILE A 40 -5.66 -7.66 -0.10
N ARG A 41 -6.43 -8.57 0.50
CA ARG A 41 -7.42 -8.24 1.55
C ARG A 41 -8.32 -7.05 1.20
N ARG A 42 -8.80 -7.01 -0.05
CA ARG A 42 -9.64 -5.93 -0.63
C ARG A 42 -8.93 -4.58 -0.83
N LYS A 43 -7.63 -4.48 -0.57
CA LYS A 43 -6.80 -3.33 -0.96
C LYS A 43 -6.21 -3.57 -2.34
N GLN A 44 -6.28 -2.57 -3.21
CA GLN A 44 -5.62 -2.60 -4.52
C GLN A 44 -4.23 -2.00 -4.36
N ILE A 45 -3.21 -2.81 -4.60
CA ILE A 45 -1.81 -2.47 -4.37
C ILE A 45 -1.07 -2.60 -5.69
N ALA A 46 -0.30 -1.58 -6.06
CA ALA A 46 0.61 -1.62 -7.20
C ALA A 46 1.98 -2.13 -6.73
N LEU A 47 2.49 -3.16 -7.40
CA LEU A 47 3.78 -3.79 -7.12
C LEU A 47 4.76 -3.45 -8.23
N PHE A 48 6.00 -3.17 -7.86
CA PHE A 48 7.08 -2.84 -8.79
C PHE A 48 8.33 -3.62 -8.42
N LEU A 49 8.91 -4.30 -9.40
CA LEU A 49 10.20 -4.98 -9.29
C LEU A 49 11.27 -4.14 -9.98
N LEU A 50 12.19 -3.52 -9.26
CA LEU A 50 13.26 -2.70 -9.89
C LEU A 50 14.55 -3.50 -10.09
N SER A 51 14.80 -4.44 -9.19
CA SER A 51 15.85 -5.45 -9.33
C SER A 51 15.41 -6.72 -8.59
N PRO A 52 16.08 -7.88 -8.75
CA PRO A 52 15.65 -9.14 -8.12
C PRO A 52 15.51 -9.09 -6.59
N THR A 53 16.09 -8.08 -5.93
CA THR A 53 16.03 -7.87 -4.48
C THR A 53 15.32 -6.58 -4.08
N GLU A 54 14.86 -5.77 -5.04
CA GLU A 54 14.30 -4.45 -4.80
C GLU A 54 12.86 -4.39 -5.33
N ILE A 55 11.93 -4.49 -4.39
CA ILE A 55 10.49 -4.55 -4.66
C ILE A 55 9.79 -3.46 -3.87
N TYR A 56 8.94 -2.70 -4.53
CA TYR A 56 8.12 -1.70 -3.88
C TYR A 56 6.65 -2.03 -4.05
N ALA A 57 5.87 -1.72 -3.01
CA ALA A 57 4.43 -1.83 -3.01
C ALA A 57 3.84 -0.50 -2.57
N VAL A 58 2.87 0.00 -3.33
CA VAL A 58 2.17 1.26 -3.06
C VAL A 58 0.69 1.11 -3.31
N ASP A 59 -0.12 2.05 -2.84
CA ASP A 59 -1.53 2.08 -3.23
C ASP A 59 -1.67 2.15 -4.75
N HIS A 60 -2.54 1.31 -5.30
CA HIS A 60 -2.87 1.37 -6.72
C HIS A 60 -3.68 2.64 -7.06
N ARG A 61 -4.27 3.24 -6.02
CA ARG A 61 -5.04 4.47 -6.08
C ARG A 61 -4.12 5.69 -6.05
N ASP A 62 -4.24 6.53 -7.06
CA ASP A 62 -3.55 7.80 -7.13
C ASP A 62 -4.13 8.77 -6.08
N PRO A 63 -3.32 9.36 -5.18
CA PRO A 63 -3.80 10.24 -4.12
C PRO A 63 -4.32 11.60 -4.62
N HIS A 64 -4.06 11.97 -5.88
CA HIS A 64 -4.56 13.21 -6.46
C HIS A 64 -5.90 13.01 -7.15
N THR A 65 -6.00 11.97 -7.99
CA THR A 65 -7.18 11.73 -8.84
C THR A 65 -8.14 10.70 -8.25
N GLU A 66 -7.72 10.00 -7.21
CA GLU A 66 -8.47 8.92 -6.55
C GLU A 66 -8.76 7.72 -7.46
N ALA A 67 -8.12 7.68 -8.64
CA ALA A 67 -8.27 6.64 -9.64
C ALA A 67 -7.26 5.50 -9.42
N ASN A 68 -7.70 4.27 -9.69
CA ASN A 68 -6.88 3.06 -9.61
C ASN A 68 -6.01 2.93 -10.87
N VAL A 69 -4.87 3.61 -10.88
CA VAL A 69 -4.01 3.73 -12.08
C VAL A 69 -2.51 3.60 -11.80
N MET A 70 -2.06 3.61 -10.55
CA MET A 70 -0.62 3.78 -10.23
C MET A 70 0.28 2.68 -10.81
N ALA A 71 -0.21 1.44 -10.96
CA ALA A 71 0.56 0.35 -11.57
C ALA A 71 0.93 0.64 -13.05
N ARG A 72 0.22 1.56 -13.70
CA ARG A 72 0.50 1.98 -15.08
C ARG A 72 1.44 3.18 -15.18
N GLY A 73 1.95 3.65 -14.04
CA GLY A 73 2.87 4.78 -13.99
C GLY A 73 4.22 4.43 -14.63
N ILE A 74 4.98 5.47 -14.95
CA ILE A 74 6.33 5.30 -15.48
C ILE A 74 7.30 5.29 -14.31
N VAL A 75 8.01 4.17 -14.12
CA VAL A 75 9.10 4.06 -13.16
C VAL A 75 10.29 4.88 -13.65
N GLY A 76 10.96 5.56 -12.72
CA GLY A 76 12.19 6.29 -12.97
C GLY A 76 13.02 6.42 -11.70
N SER A 77 13.95 7.37 -11.70
CA SER A 77 14.74 7.69 -10.52
C SER A 77 14.99 9.19 -10.39
N LYS A 78 15.19 9.64 -9.15
CA LYS A 78 15.67 10.99 -8.81
C LYS A 78 16.92 10.84 -7.93
N GLY A 79 18.08 10.80 -8.58
CA GLY A 79 19.31 10.34 -7.94
C GLY A 79 19.18 8.84 -7.60
N ASP A 80 19.46 8.48 -6.35
CA ASP A 80 19.37 7.09 -5.88
C ASP A 80 17.95 6.70 -5.41
N ARG A 81 16.99 7.62 -5.49
CA ARG A 81 15.61 7.40 -5.04
C ARG A 81 14.75 6.87 -6.20
N PRO A 82 14.17 5.66 -6.10
CA PRO A 82 13.28 5.14 -7.12
C PRO A 82 11.93 5.88 -7.09
N THR A 83 11.39 6.16 -8.27
CA THR A 83 10.18 6.98 -8.40
C THR A 83 9.15 6.37 -9.33
N ILE A 84 7.90 6.77 -9.16
CA ILE A 84 6.78 6.47 -10.04
C ILE A 84 6.07 7.77 -10.44
N ALA A 85 5.91 8.02 -11.73
CA ALA A 85 5.11 9.12 -12.24
C ALA A 85 3.66 8.67 -12.43
N SER A 86 2.68 9.37 -11.84
CA SER A 86 1.26 9.10 -12.05
C SER A 86 0.92 9.14 -13.55
N PRO A 87 0.14 8.18 -14.08
CA PRO A 87 -0.27 8.20 -15.48
C PRO A 87 -1.05 9.43 -15.90
N LEU A 88 -1.83 10.02 -14.98
CA LEU A 88 -2.83 11.04 -15.32
C LEU A 88 -2.23 12.44 -15.30
N HIS A 89 -1.71 12.89 -14.15
CA HIS A 89 -1.22 14.26 -13.98
C HIS A 89 0.29 14.37 -13.77
N LYS A 90 1.02 13.25 -13.88
CA LYS A 90 2.49 13.17 -13.89
C LYS A 90 3.16 13.62 -12.60
N GLU A 91 2.42 13.62 -11.49
CA GLU A 91 3.04 13.76 -10.17
C GLU A 91 4.05 12.64 -9.97
N VAL A 92 5.22 13.00 -9.46
CA VAL A 92 6.33 12.05 -9.27
C VAL A 92 6.41 11.72 -7.79
N TYR A 93 6.16 10.46 -7.47
CA TYR A 93 6.23 9.95 -6.10
C TYR A 93 7.47 9.10 -5.92
N ASP A 94 8.06 9.17 -4.74
CA ASP A 94 9.09 8.26 -4.29
C ASP A 94 8.47 6.90 -3.90
N LEU A 95 8.99 5.80 -4.44
CA LEU A 95 8.45 4.45 -4.22
C LEU A 95 8.74 3.88 -2.83
N GLY A 96 9.79 4.36 -2.14
CA GLY A 96 10.16 3.87 -0.81
C GLY A 96 9.45 4.61 0.33
N THR A 97 9.22 5.91 0.15
CA THR A 97 8.71 6.82 1.19
C THR A 97 7.31 7.35 0.90
N GLY A 98 6.86 7.33 -0.36
CA GLY A 98 5.57 7.87 -0.75
C GLY A 98 5.53 9.38 -0.98
N GLU A 99 6.63 10.09 -0.70
CA GLU A 99 6.75 11.53 -0.87
C GLU A 99 6.49 11.93 -2.32
N CYS A 100 5.62 12.93 -2.54
CA CYS A 100 5.44 13.53 -3.85
C CYS A 100 6.44 14.66 -4.08
N PHE A 101 7.33 14.52 -5.07
CA PHE A 101 8.33 15.53 -5.41
C PHE A 101 7.78 16.75 -6.14
N THR A 102 6.58 16.64 -6.71
CA THR A 102 5.95 17.70 -7.50
C THR A 102 4.93 18.49 -6.69
N ASN A 103 4.26 17.85 -5.72
CA ASN A 103 3.30 18.50 -4.85
C ASN A 103 3.39 17.96 -3.41
N PRO A 104 3.97 18.70 -2.47
CA PRO A 104 4.22 18.22 -1.10
C PRO A 104 2.94 17.97 -0.28
N THR A 105 1.77 18.37 -0.76
CA THR A 105 0.50 18.07 -0.09
C THR A 105 -0.01 16.66 -0.38
N LEU A 106 0.57 15.98 -1.37
CA LEU A 106 0.20 14.63 -1.78
C LEU A 106 1.20 13.62 -1.22
N VAL A 107 0.68 12.49 -0.75
CA VAL A 107 1.48 11.37 -0.27
C VAL A 107 0.88 10.10 -0.82
N LEU A 108 1.71 9.28 -1.45
CA LEU A 108 1.35 7.94 -1.92
C LEU A 108 1.63 6.95 -0.80
N HIS A 109 0.62 6.19 -0.38
CA HIS A 109 0.82 5.19 0.67
C HIS A 109 1.72 4.05 0.17
N THR A 110 2.77 3.73 0.94
CA THR A 110 3.70 2.63 0.68
C THR A 110 3.42 1.47 1.63
N TYR A 111 3.77 0.26 1.22
CA TYR A 111 3.65 -0.96 2.02
C TYR A 111 5.02 -1.61 2.15
N ASP A 112 5.29 -2.21 3.31
CA ASP A 112 6.50 -3.02 3.48
C ASP A 112 6.39 -4.28 2.61
N THR A 113 7.50 -4.63 1.97
CA THR A 113 7.62 -5.79 1.08
C THR A 113 8.76 -6.69 1.53
N ARG A 114 8.65 -7.98 1.22
CA ARG A 114 9.76 -8.93 1.37
C ARG A 114 9.63 -10.06 0.36
N VAL A 115 10.74 -10.74 0.07
CA VAL A 115 10.75 -11.97 -0.74
C VAL A 115 10.97 -13.17 0.17
N VAL A 116 10.03 -14.11 0.16
CA VAL A 116 10.12 -15.36 0.93
C VAL A 116 9.83 -16.54 0.02
N GLY A 117 10.82 -17.40 -0.18
CA GLY A 117 10.66 -18.61 -1.01
C GLY A 117 10.28 -18.34 -2.46
N GLY A 118 10.75 -17.22 -3.04
CA GLY A 118 10.41 -16.81 -4.42
C GLY A 118 9.07 -16.08 -4.57
N TYR A 119 8.35 -15.83 -3.46
CA TYR A 119 7.11 -15.06 -3.45
C TYR A 119 7.33 -13.68 -2.85
N ILE A 120 6.63 -12.70 -3.42
CA ILE A 120 6.53 -11.36 -2.87
C ILE A 120 5.45 -11.39 -1.79
N GLU A 121 5.80 -10.98 -0.58
CA GLU A 121 4.88 -10.76 0.52
C GLU A 121 4.79 -9.27 0.84
N VAL A 122 3.57 -8.80 1.09
CA VAL A 122 3.26 -7.41 1.42
C VAL A 122 2.67 -7.36 2.82
N ALA A 123 3.17 -6.45 3.67
CA ALA A 123 2.60 -6.21 4.99
C ALA A 123 1.33 -5.37 4.83
N VAL A 124 0.19 -5.94 5.21
CA VAL A 124 -1.10 -5.27 5.18
C VAL A 124 -1.75 -5.32 6.54
N GLU A 125 -2.49 -4.28 6.89
CA GLU A 125 -3.25 -4.25 8.13
C GLU A 125 -4.40 -5.26 8.10
N THR A 126 -4.51 -6.05 9.17
CA THR A 126 -5.69 -6.79 9.56
C THR A 126 -6.34 -6.07 10.74
N GLY A 127 -7.42 -5.36 10.41
CA GLY A 127 -8.33 -4.68 11.31
C GLY A 127 -9.74 -4.83 10.76
N LEU A 128 -10.72 -5.04 11.65
CA LEU A 128 -12.07 -5.53 11.36
C LEU A 128 -12.78 -4.83 10.20
N LEU A 129 -13.61 -5.61 9.49
CA LEU A 129 -14.70 -5.10 8.67
C LEU A 129 -15.48 -4.00 9.41
N GLU A 130 -15.48 -2.78 8.90
CA GLU A 130 -16.67 -1.95 9.05
C GLU A 130 -17.64 -2.37 7.94
N ALA A 131 -18.72 -3.01 8.37
CA ALA A 131 -19.89 -3.20 7.54
C ALA A 131 -20.51 -1.82 7.26
N ALA A 132 -20.59 -1.44 5.99
CA ALA A 132 -21.56 -0.47 5.47
C ALA A 132 -21.76 -0.73 3.97
#